data_AF-A0A0Q7FAB9-F1
#
_entry.id   AF-A0A0Q7FAB9-F1
#
_cell.length_a   1.000
_cell.length_b   1.000
_cell.length_c   1.000
_cell.angle_alpha   90.00
_cell.angle_beta   90.00
_cell.angle_gamma   90.00
#
_symmetry.space_group_name_H-M   'P 1'
#
loop_
_entity.id
_entity.type
_entity.pdbx_description
1 polymer ?
#
loop_
_entity_poly.entity_id
_entity_poly.type
_entity_poly.pdbx_seq_one_letter_code
_entity_poly.pdbx_strand_id
1 'polypeptide(L)'
;MVYSAEVEKRETIRNEFRALFDALSKVLFEADPIGINFEANTDEYEPEVGTIIPRLKHAKSEDDVRRIVHEEFCKWFDVATAGPVEAYGGIASKVWAEWQRYR
;
A
#
# COMPACT_ATOMS: atom_id res chain seq x y z
N MET A 1 18.92 12.17 17.29
CA MET A 1 17.90 11.27 16.75
C MET A 1 17.23 12.02 15.60
N VAL A 2 17.73 11.83 14.38
CA VAL A 2 17.20 12.52 13.20
C VAL A 2 16.11 11.60 12.66
N TYR A 3 14.85 11.89 12.97
CA TYR A 3 13.76 11.27 12.25
C TYR A 3 13.77 11.88 10.83
N SER A 4 13.86 11.03 9.81
CA SER A 4 13.78 11.49 8.42
C SER A 4 12.37 12.03 8.15
N ALA A 5 12.23 13.06 7.30
CA ALA A 5 10.94 13.70 6.99
C ALA A 5 9.89 12.70 6.46
N GLU A 6 10.34 11.58 5.89
CA GLU A 6 9.54 10.47 5.39
C GLU A 6 8.87 9.69 6.52
N VAL A 7 9.56 9.50 7.64
CA VAL A 7 9.03 8.80 8.83
C VAL A 7 7.94 9.65 9.47
N GLU A 8 8.15 10.96 9.60
CA GLU A 8 7.16 11.89 10.17
C GLU A 8 5.90 11.99 9.30
N LYS A 9 6.06 12.01 7.96
CA LYS A 9 4.93 11.96 7.02
C LYS A 9 4.14 10.67 7.16
N ARG A 10 4.81 9.52 7.27
CA ARG A 10 4.15 8.23 7.44
C ARG A 10 3.37 8.16 8.76
N GLU A 11 3.97 8.60 9.86
CA GLU A 11 3.28 8.66 11.16
C GLU A 11 2.05 9.58 11.12
N THR A 12 2.14 10.69 10.38
CA THR A 12 0.99 11.57 10.16
C THR A 12 -0.12 10.85 9.39
N ILE A 13 0.20 10.20 8.27
CA ILE A 13 -0.76 9.42 7.47
C ILE A 13 -1.35 8.27 8.29
N ARG A 14 -0.55 7.54 9.05
CA ARG A 14 -1.01 6.47 9.94
C ARG A 14 -2.00 6.99 10.98
N ASN A 15 -1.73 8.15 11.58
CA ASN A 15 -2.63 8.71 12.59
C ASN A 15 -3.92 9.27 11.98
N GLU A 16 -3.86 9.91 10.81
CA GLU A 16 -5.02 10.46 10.10
C GLU A 16 -5.92 9.36 9.50
N PHE A 17 -5.31 8.30 8.96
CA PHE A 17 -5.99 7.24 8.23
C PHE A 17 -5.96 5.89 8.95
N ARG A 18 -5.83 5.84 10.29
CA ARG A 18 -5.53 4.62 11.06
C ARG A 18 -6.29 3.37 10.62
N ALA A 19 -7.62 3.43 10.53
CA ALA A 19 -8.45 2.28 10.14
C ALA A 19 -8.18 1.81 8.70
N LEU A 20 -7.97 2.75 7.76
CA LEU A 20 -7.63 2.44 6.38
C LEU A 20 -6.19 1.92 6.27
N PHE A 21 -5.28 2.48 7.05
CA PHE A 21 -3.89 2.07 7.13
C PHE A 21 -3.78 0.61 7.57
N ASP A 22 -4.41 0.25 8.70
CA ASP A 22 -4.40 -1.12 9.21
C ASP A 22 -5.06 -2.11 8.22
N ALA A 23 -6.16 -1.69 7.56
CA ALA A 23 -6.83 -2.51 6.56
C ALA A 23 -5.95 -2.77 5.32
N LEU A 24 -5.27 -1.75 4.80
CA LEU A 24 -4.38 -1.88 3.65
C LEU A 24 -3.12 -2.69 3.98
N SER A 25 -2.51 -2.47 5.16
CA SER A 25 -1.37 -3.27 5.61
C SER A 25 -1.73 -4.75 5.65
N LYS A 26 -2.91 -5.09 6.17
CA LYS A 26 -3.43 -6.46 6.16
C LYS A 26 -3.65 -6.99 4.75
N VAL A 27 -4.21 -6.20 3.83
CA VAL A 27 -4.42 -6.61 2.43
C VAL A 27 -3.09 -6.95 1.74
N LEU A 28 -2.06 -6.12 1.92
CA LEU A 28 -0.73 -6.36 1.35
C LEU A 28 -0.04 -7.56 2.00
N PHE A 29 -0.15 -7.68 3.32
CA PHE A 29 0.38 -8.83 4.06
C PHE A 29 -0.28 -10.15 3.63
N GLU A 30 -1.59 -10.19 3.38
CA GLU A 30 -2.22 -11.42 2.89
C GLU A 30 -1.85 -11.77 1.44
N ALA A 31 -1.54 -10.76 0.64
CA ALA A 31 -1.26 -10.93 -0.78
C ALA A 31 0.21 -11.27 -1.07
N ASP A 32 1.13 -10.83 -0.19
CA ASP A 32 2.58 -11.04 -0.28
C ASP A 32 3.15 -10.89 -1.70
N PRO A 33 2.91 -9.73 -2.37
CA PRO A 33 3.27 -9.56 -3.79
C PRO A 33 4.76 -9.73 -4.08
N ILE A 34 5.63 -9.56 -3.07
CA ILE A 34 7.09 -9.63 -3.23
C ILE A 34 7.68 -10.90 -2.57
N GLY A 35 6.86 -11.70 -1.87
CA GLY A 35 7.35 -12.89 -1.18
C GLY A 35 8.25 -12.57 0.00
N ILE A 36 8.07 -11.39 0.62
CA ILE A 36 8.93 -10.92 1.72
C ILE A 36 8.27 -11.07 3.07
N ASN A 37 6.99 -11.41 3.14
CA ASN A 37 6.33 -11.60 4.43
C ASN A 37 6.97 -12.74 5.22
N PHE A 38 7.67 -12.39 6.30
CA PHE A 38 8.14 -13.36 7.27
C PHE A 38 7.26 -13.33 8.53
N GLU A 39 6.81 -14.51 8.96
CA GLU A 39 6.07 -14.72 10.22
C GLU A 39 4.71 -14.00 10.30
N ALA A 40 4.42 -13.28 11.40
CA ALA A 40 3.14 -12.60 11.67
C ALA A 40 3.28 -11.06 11.72
N ASN A 41 4.39 -10.54 11.20
CA ASN A 41 4.71 -9.12 11.25
C ASN A 41 4.01 -8.40 10.08
N THR A 42 2.83 -7.85 10.35
CA THR A 42 2.06 -7.08 9.36
C THR A 42 2.65 -5.70 9.08
N ASP A 43 3.77 -5.34 9.71
CA ASP A 43 4.40 -4.02 9.58
C ASP A 43 5.34 -3.90 8.38
N GLU A 44 5.68 -5.02 7.73
CA GLU A 44 6.62 -5.07 6.59
C GLU A 44 6.18 -4.24 5.39
N TYR A 45 4.86 -4.11 5.17
CA TYR A 45 4.30 -3.30 4.09
C TYR A 45 3.81 -1.91 4.53
N GLU A 46 4.00 -1.51 5.80
CA GLU A 46 3.63 -0.16 6.27
C GLU A 46 4.29 0.99 5.48
N PRO A 47 5.54 0.88 5.00
CA PRO A 47 6.14 1.90 4.13
C PRO A 47 5.33 2.16 2.86
N GLU A 48 4.90 1.10 2.17
CA GLU A 48 4.13 1.14 0.93
C GLU A 48 2.73 1.68 1.19
N VAL A 49 2.07 1.25 2.27
CA VAL A 49 0.75 1.76 2.65
C VAL A 49 0.78 3.28 2.88
N GLY A 50 1.84 3.77 3.52
CA GLY A 50 2.05 5.20 3.75
C GLY A 50 2.16 6.02 2.47
N THR A 51 2.60 5.44 1.36
CA THR A 51 2.69 6.14 0.06
C THR A 51 1.48 5.88 -0.85
N ILE A 52 0.79 4.76 -0.68
CA ILE A 52 -0.43 4.42 -1.43
C ILE A 52 -1.61 5.31 -0.98
N ILE A 53 -1.87 5.43 0.33
CA ILE A 53 -3.06 6.14 0.86
C ILE A 53 -3.19 7.57 0.32
N PRO A 54 -2.13 8.42 0.35
CA PRO A 54 -2.21 9.77 -0.19
C PRO A 54 -2.59 9.84 -1.67
N ARG A 55 -2.35 8.76 -2.43
CA ARG A 55 -2.65 8.67 -3.87
C ARG A 55 -4.06 8.16 -4.15
N LEU A 56 -4.67 7.41 -3.23
CA LEU A 56 -6.03 6.85 -3.40
C LEU A 56 -7.11 7.93 -3.56
N LYS A 57 -6.90 9.12 -2.99
CA LYS A 57 -7.80 10.28 -3.19
C LYS A 57 -7.95 10.70 -4.66
N HIS A 58 -7.02 10.30 -5.52
CA HIS A 58 -7.05 10.57 -6.95
C HIS A 58 -7.57 9.39 -7.79
N ALA A 59 -7.73 8.20 -7.18
CA ALA A 59 -8.26 7.03 -7.85
C ALA A 59 -9.77 7.15 -8.08
N LYS A 60 -10.22 6.84 -9.29
CA LYS A 60 -11.64 6.85 -9.67
C LYS A 60 -12.17 5.45 -9.97
N SER A 61 -11.28 4.47 -10.02
CA SER A 61 -11.60 3.09 -10.38
C SER A 61 -10.61 2.12 -9.72
N GLU A 62 -10.99 0.84 -9.67
CA GLU A 62 -10.10 -0.25 -9.28
C GLU A 62 -8.83 -0.29 -10.16
N ASP A 63 -8.95 0.02 -11.45
CA ASP A 63 -7.82 0.06 -12.38
C ASP A 63 -6.82 1.17 -12.04
N ASP A 64 -7.30 2.32 -11.55
CA ASP A 64 -6.42 3.38 -11.03
C ASP A 64 -5.69 2.91 -9.77
N VAL A 65 -6.38 2.22 -8.87
CA VAL A 65 -5.76 1.62 -7.67
C VAL A 65 -4.68 0.63 -8.08
N ARG A 66 -4.95 -0.24 -9.05
CA ARG A 66 -3.98 -1.21 -9.55
C ARG A 66 -2.70 -0.54 -10.02
N ARG A 67 -2.82 0.53 -10.83
CA ARG A 67 -1.65 1.30 -11.29
C ARG A 67 -0.93 1.98 -10.13
N ILE A 68 -1.66 2.61 -9.21
CA ILE A 68 -1.07 3.26 -8.04
C ILE A 68 -0.25 2.26 -7.20
N VAL A 69 -0.84 1.11 -6.86
CA VAL A 69 -0.14 0.10 -6.05
C VAL A 69 1.08 -0.42 -6.80
N HIS A 70 0.96 -0.80 -8.07
CA HIS A 70 2.09 -1.29 -8.85
C HIS A 70 3.22 -0.27 -8.97
N GLU A 71 2.91 1.01 -9.19
CA GLU A 71 3.90 2.08 -9.26
C GLU A 71 4.62 2.29 -7.93
N GLU A 72 3.92 2.22 -6.80
CA GLU A 72 4.56 2.30 -5.49
C GLU A 72 5.48 1.10 -5.26
N PHE A 73 5.05 -0.12 -5.57
CA PHE A 73 5.89 -1.31 -5.48
C PHE A 73 7.11 -1.23 -6.41
N CYS A 74 6.97 -0.73 -7.64
CA CYS A 74 8.10 -0.48 -8.53
C CYS A 74 9.09 0.56 -7.97
N LYS A 75 8.62 1.56 -7.23
CA LYS A 75 9.51 2.55 -6.60
C LYS A 75 10.29 1.96 -5.44
N TRP A 76 9.64 1.10 -4.64
CA TRP A 76 10.25 0.49 -3.45
C TRP A 76 11.17 -0.70 -3.80
N PHE A 77 10.79 -1.51 -4.79
CA PHE A 77 11.46 -2.78 -5.08
C PHE A 77 12.03 -2.91 -6.50
N ASP A 78 11.91 -1.89 -7.35
CA ASP A 78 12.16 -1.97 -8.80
C ASP A 78 11.14 -2.81 -9.59
N VAL A 79 11.13 -2.64 -10.91
CA VAL A 79 10.18 -3.29 -11.83
C VAL A 79 10.44 -4.80 -11.94
N ALA A 80 11.69 -5.22 -11.83
CA ALA A 80 12.05 -6.64 -11.99
C ALA A 80 11.54 -7.46 -10.80
N THR A 81 11.58 -6.88 -9.60
CA THR A 81 11.09 -7.50 -8.36
C THR A 81 9.58 -7.34 -8.20
N ALA A 82 9.02 -6.16 -8.51
CA ALA A 82 7.57 -5.92 -8.43
C ALA A 82 6.76 -6.75 -9.43
N GLY A 83 7.37 -7.13 -10.56
CA GLY A 83 6.70 -7.91 -11.58
C GLY A 83 5.63 -7.11 -12.34
N PRO A 84 4.75 -7.82 -13.09
CA PRO A 84 3.78 -7.20 -13.98
C PRO A 84 2.58 -6.58 -13.24
N VAL A 85 2.05 -5.47 -13.75
CA VAL A 85 0.88 -4.77 -13.18
C VAL A 85 -0.37 -5.65 -13.09
N GLU A 86 -0.48 -6.64 -13.97
CA GLU A 86 -1.57 -7.61 -14.02
C GLU A 86 -1.64 -8.47 -12.75
N ALA A 87 -0.51 -8.72 -12.08
CA ALA A 87 -0.47 -9.47 -10.83
C ALA A 87 -1.18 -8.75 -9.67
N TYR A 88 -1.36 -7.42 -9.78
CA TYR A 88 -1.93 -6.58 -8.73
C TYR A 88 -3.46 -6.51 -8.76
N GLY A 89 -4.14 -7.23 -9.66
CA GLY A 89 -5.61 -7.18 -9.77
C GLY A 89 -6.34 -7.54 -8.46
N GLY A 90 -5.95 -8.64 -7.82
CA GLY A 90 -6.55 -9.06 -6.55
C GLY A 90 -6.31 -8.07 -5.40
N ILE A 91 -5.11 -7.50 -5.34
CA ILE A 91 -4.75 -6.46 -4.37
C ILE A 91 -5.58 -5.20 -4.61
N ALA A 92 -5.64 -4.75 -5.86
CA ALA A 92 -6.36 -3.54 -6.26
C ALA A 92 -7.84 -3.62 -5.91
N SER A 93 -8.49 -4.76 -6.14
CA SER A 93 -9.90 -4.97 -5.80
C SER A 93 -10.15 -4.85 -4.29
N LYS A 94 -9.32 -5.48 -3.46
CA LYS A 94 -9.40 -5.38 -1.99
C LYS A 94 -9.13 -3.94 -1.52
N VAL A 95 -8.06 -3.30 -1.99
CA VAL A 95 -7.71 -1.92 -1.63
C VAL A 95 -8.82 -0.94 -2.05
N TRP A 96 -9.38 -1.11 -3.25
CA TRP A 96 -10.49 -0.29 -3.72
C TRP A 96 -11.72 -0.46 -2.86
N ALA A 97 -12.07 -1.69 -2.48
CA ALA A 97 -13.20 -1.96 -1.57
C ALA A 97 -13.02 -1.28 -0.20
N GLU A 98 -11.83 -1.37 0.41
CA GLU A 98 -11.55 -0.69 1.69
C GLU A 98 -11.58 0.83 1.55
N TRP A 99 -11.05 1.38 0.45
CA TRP A 99 -11.15 2.81 0.16
C TRP A 99 -12.60 3.28 -0.01
N GLN A 100 -13.44 2.51 -0.72
CA GLN A 100 -14.86 2.81 -0.91
C GLN A 100 -15.66 2.77 0.40
N ARG A 101 -15.23 1.98 1.39
CA ARG A 101 -15.86 1.91 2.71
C ARG A 101 -15.42 3.04 3.64
N TYR A 102 -14.19 3.52 3.47
CA TYR A 102 -13.64 4.59 4.29
C TYR A 102 -14.18 5.98 3.92
N ARG A 103 -14.47 6.22 2.63
CA ARG A 103 -15.00 7.49 2.10
C ARG A 103 -16.42 7.82 2.53
#